data_AF-A0AA85AD99-F1
#
_entry.id   AF-A0AA85AD99-F1
#
_cell.length_a   1.000
_cell.length_b   1.000
_cell.length_c   1.000
_cell.angle_alpha   90.00
_cell.angle_beta   90.00
_cell.angle_gamma   90.00
#
_symmetry.space_group_name_H-M   'P 1'
#
loop_
_entity.id
_entity.type
_entity.pdbx_description
1 polymer ?
#
loop_
_entity_poly.entity_id
_entity_poly.type
_entity_poly.pdbx_seq_one_letter_code
_entity_poly.pdbx_strand_id
1 'polypeptide(L)'
;MACLVIGTLATVFRRDLIILMVNRMSIAVQQDYGNSDFWTELLDLLQSRLKCCAVEDNQADLYLRSVWYSRQIHQSSVFGTNSIRLLSQEYDNNLGIPSVVNVPVSCCVYSLEIKEFSNRTACQIGSLKSNLNPYLNPHGCANVIIALLYQYFIPLIIMVVILAVLMMAGLILGLLLLRSFSMDDYPEINLRENV
;
A
#
# COMPACT_ATOMS: atom_id res chain seq x y z
N MET A 1 6.61 -4.26 25.84
CA MET A 1 7.19 -2.90 25.78
C MET A 1 7.53 -2.44 24.35
N ALA A 2 8.09 -3.30 23.48
CA ALA A 2 8.46 -2.91 22.10
C ALA A 2 7.31 -2.29 21.28
N CYS A 3 6.08 -2.80 21.38
CA CYS A 3 4.94 -2.24 20.64
C CYS A 3 4.58 -0.79 21.05
N LEU A 4 4.76 -0.43 22.32
CA LEU A 4 4.51 0.94 22.78
C LEU A 4 5.58 1.90 22.25
N VAL A 5 6.84 1.45 22.21
CA VAL A 5 7.96 2.23 21.66
C VAL A 5 7.82 2.43 20.14
N ILE A 6 7.41 1.39 19.40
CA ILE A 6 7.15 1.50 17.95
C ILE A 6 5.96 2.44 17.70
N GLY A 7 4.90 2.34 18.51
CA GLY A 7 3.73 3.21 18.41
C GLY A 7 4.07 4.70 18.64
N THR A 8 4.87 5.01 19.65
CA THR A 8 5.29 6.39 19.94
C THR A 8 6.30 6.93 18.92
N LEU A 9 7.19 6.10 18.40
CA LEU A 9 8.09 6.50 17.32
C LEU A 9 7.32 6.78 16.03
N ALA A 10 6.33 5.96 15.69
CA ALA A 10 5.50 6.14 14.48
C ALA A 10 4.61 7.39 14.55
N THR A 11 4.10 7.77 15.75
CA THR A 11 3.38 9.03 15.93
C THR A 11 4.30 10.24 15.76
N VAL A 12 5.49 10.20 16.37
CA VAL A 12 6.43 11.33 16.39
C VAL A 12 7.08 11.56 15.02
N PHE A 13 7.59 10.50 14.38
CA PHE A 13 8.30 10.58 13.10
C PHE A 13 7.40 10.39 11.88
N ARG A 14 6.10 10.63 12.05
CA ARG A 14 5.10 10.36 11.01
C ARG A 14 5.42 11.03 9.67
N ARG A 15 5.85 12.29 9.68
CA ARG A 15 6.17 13.04 8.45
C ARG A 15 7.36 12.43 7.72
N ASP A 16 8.42 12.10 8.46
CA ASP A 16 9.63 11.51 7.88
C ASP A 16 9.36 10.12 7.30
N LEU A 17 8.52 9.32 7.99
CA LEU A 17 8.06 8.03 7.49
C LEU A 17 7.23 8.15 6.20
N ILE A 18 6.35 9.15 6.11
CA ILE A 18 5.56 9.42 4.90
C ILE A 18 6.47 9.81 3.74
N ILE A 19 7.42 10.72 3.97
CA ILE A 19 8.37 11.16 2.92
C ILE A 19 9.22 9.98 2.46
N LEU A 20 9.73 9.18 3.40
CA LEU A 20 10.50 7.98 3.09
C LEU A 20 9.67 6.99 2.26
N MET A 21 8.40 6.78 2.62
CA MET A 21 7.49 5.90 1.90
C MET A 21 7.26 6.37 0.47
N VAL A 22 6.93 7.65 0.26
CA VAL A 22 6.72 8.24 -1.08
C VAL A 22 7.98 8.07 -1.93
N ASN A 23 9.15 8.38 -1.37
CA ASN A 23 10.42 8.25 -2.07
C ASN A 23 10.73 6.80 -2.45
N ARG A 24 10.55 5.85 -1.51
CA ARG A 24 10.75 4.42 -1.77
C ARG A 24 9.79 3.88 -2.82
N MET A 25 8.53 4.31 -2.80
CA MET A 25 7.54 3.91 -3.79
C MET A 25 7.88 4.47 -5.18
N SER A 26 8.38 5.70 -5.25
CA SER A 26 8.85 6.32 -6.51
C SER A 26 10.02 5.56 -7.10
N ILE A 27 11.01 5.18 -6.28
CA ILE A 27 12.13 4.35 -6.69
C ILE A 27 11.64 2.99 -7.18
N ALA A 28 10.73 2.34 -6.45
CA ALA A 28 10.17 1.05 -6.86
C ALA A 28 9.47 1.13 -8.22
N VAL A 29 8.71 2.19 -8.49
CA VAL A 29 8.07 2.40 -9.81
C VAL A 29 9.12 2.66 -10.91
N GLN A 30 10.15 3.46 -10.63
CA GLN A 30 11.12 3.83 -11.66
C GLN A 30 12.13 2.73 -11.96
N GLN A 31 12.63 2.02 -10.95
CA GLN A 31 13.76 1.09 -11.10
C GLN A 31 13.33 -0.38 -11.06
N ASP A 32 12.38 -0.72 -10.20
CA ASP A 32 12.06 -2.12 -9.90
C ASP A 32 10.84 -2.64 -10.67
N TYR A 33 9.90 -1.77 -11.03
CA TYR A 33 8.72 -2.14 -11.81
C TYR A 33 9.12 -2.72 -13.16
N GLY A 34 8.61 -3.90 -13.49
CA GLY A 34 8.95 -4.68 -14.70
C GLY A 34 10.38 -5.27 -14.72
N ASN A 35 11.18 -5.01 -13.68
CA ASN A 35 12.49 -5.62 -13.49
C ASN A 35 12.48 -6.68 -12.39
N SER A 36 11.67 -6.48 -11.34
CA SER A 36 11.42 -7.42 -10.26
C SER A 36 9.96 -7.86 -10.28
N ASP A 37 9.72 -9.17 -10.36
CA ASP A 37 8.37 -9.74 -10.37
C ASP A 37 7.62 -9.39 -9.08
N PHE A 38 8.31 -9.46 -7.93
CA PHE A 38 7.74 -9.11 -6.62
C PHE A 38 7.23 -7.67 -6.58
N TRP A 39 8.05 -6.69 -6.98
CA TRP A 39 7.64 -5.28 -6.94
C TRP A 39 6.55 -4.97 -7.96
N THR A 40 6.57 -5.64 -9.11
CA THR A 40 5.55 -5.50 -10.15
C THR A 40 4.20 -5.99 -9.64
N GLU A 41 4.16 -7.21 -9.09
CA GLU A 41 2.93 -7.79 -8.53
C GLU A 41 2.40 -6.98 -7.35
N LEU A 42 3.28 -6.54 -6.45
CA LEU A 42 2.89 -5.73 -5.30
C LEU A 42 2.28 -4.39 -5.74
N LEU A 43 2.90 -3.71 -6.70
CA LEU A 43 2.40 -2.42 -7.20
C LEU A 43 1.08 -2.60 -7.95
N ASP A 44 0.93 -3.65 -8.76
CA ASP A 44 -0.31 -3.94 -9.48
C ASP A 44 -1.46 -4.30 -8.52
N LEU A 45 -1.16 -5.04 -7.46
CA LEU A 45 -2.13 -5.37 -6.42
C LEU A 45 -2.55 -4.12 -5.63
N LEU A 46 -1.61 -3.25 -5.27
CA LEU A 46 -1.93 -1.98 -4.61
C LEU A 46 -2.81 -1.09 -5.50
N GLN A 47 -2.43 -0.91 -6.76
CA GLN A 47 -3.16 -0.07 -7.71
C GLN A 47 -4.57 -0.57 -7.98
N SER A 48 -4.74 -1.87 -8.19
CA SER A 48 -6.04 -2.47 -8.43
C SER A 48 -6.95 -2.45 -7.18
N ARG A 49 -6.40 -2.68 -5.99
CA ARG A 49 -7.17 -2.71 -4.73
C ARG A 49 -7.54 -1.33 -4.23
N LEU A 50 -6.62 -0.38 -4.32
CA LEU A 50 -6.80 0.97 -3.80
C LEU A 50 -7.35 1.94 -4.86
N LYS A 51 -7.55 1.48 -6.10
CA LYS A 51 -8.02 2.29 -7.24
C LYS A 51 -7.17 3.55 -7.41
N CYS A 52 -5.87 3.35 -7.41
CA CYS A 52 -4.87 4.39 -7.50
C CYS A 52 -3.93 4.12 -8.68
N CYS A 53 -3.19 5.14 -9.11
CA CYS A 53 -2.15 5.02 -10.11
C CYS A 53 -0.92 5.82 -9.71
N ALA A 54 0.26 5.25 -9.94
CA ALA A 54 1.55 5.84 -9.56
C ALA A 54 1.62 6.21 -8.07
N VAL A 55 2.50 7.15 -7.72
CA VAL A 55 2.81 7.49 -6.32
C VAL A 55 1.93 8.64 -5.83
N GLU A 56 1.93 9.76 -6.55
CA GLU A 56 1.17 10.96 -6.22
C GLU A 56 0.04 11.20 -7.23
N ASP A 57 -0.94 12.04 -6.86
CA ASP A 57 -2.11 12.32 -7.69
C ASP A 57 -1.70 12.90 -9.05
N ASN A 58 -2.31 12.38 -10.12
CA ASN A 58 -2.04 12.78 -11.50
C ASN A 58 -0.57 12.65 -11.97
N GLN A 59 0.28 11.92 -11.26
CA GLN A 59 1.68 11.69 -11.63
C GLN A 59 1.90 10.33 -12.30
N ALA A 60 1.00 9.93 -13.20
CA ALA A 60 1.18 8.71 -13.97
C ALA A 60 2.36 8.83 -14.97
N ASP A 61 2.85 10.05 -15.24
CA ASP A 61 4.06 10.32 -16.02
C ASP A 61 5.33 9.74 -15.39
N LEU A 62 5.30 9.39 -14.09
CA LEU A 62 6.39 8.68 -13.43
C LEU A 62 6.77 7.38 -14.16
N TYR A 63 5.79 6.69 -14.75
CA TYR A 63 6.03 5.47 -15.52
C TYR A 63 6.87 5.70 -16.78
N LEU A 64 6.78 6.87 -17.41
CA LEU A 64 7.61 7.20 -18.57
C LEU A 64 9.10 7.26 -18.23
N ARG A 65 9.44 7.49 -16.95
CA ARG A 65 10.82 7.50 -16.46
C ARG A 65 11.29 6.14 -15.96
N SER A 66 10.43 5.11 -16.03
CA SER A 66 10.76 3.79 -15.52
C SER A 66 11.65 3.00 -16.49
N VAL A 67 12.43 2.08 -15.92
CA VAL A 67 13.22 1.10 -16.68
C VAL A 67 12.30 0.22 -17.54
N TRP A 68 11.11 -0.13 -17.04
CA TRP A 68 10.10 -0.88 -17.78
C TRP A 68 9.65 -0.17 -19.06
N TYR A 69 9.35 1.13 -18.99
CA TYR A 69 8.95 1.91 -20.17
C TYR A 69 10.10 2.04 -21.18
N SER A 70 11.32 2.34 -20.70
CA SER A 70 12.51 2.42 -21.54
C SER A 70 12.77 1.11 -22.29
N ARG A 71 12.62 -0.04 -21.61
CA ARG A 71 12.79 -1.37 -22.21
C ARG A 71 11.79 -1.62 -23.36
N GLN A 72 10.54 -1.19 -23.21
CA GLN A 72 9.53 -1.32 -24.26
C GLN A 72 9.91 -0.53 -25.52
N ILE A 73 10.36 0.72 -25.36
CA ILE A 73 10.81 1.54 -26.49
C ILE A 73 11.98 0.86 -27.19
N HIS A 74 12.98 0.41 -26.44
CA HIS A 74 14.13 -0.26 -27.04
C HIS A 74 13.73 -1.54 -27.80
N GLN A 75 12.88 -2.39 -27.23
CA GLN A 75 12.39 -3.59 -27.91
C GLN A 75 11.58 -3.27 -29.18
N SER A 76 10.74 -2.24 -29.14
CA SER A 76 9.97 -1.80 -30.32
C SER A 76 10.89 -1.23 -31.43
N SER A 77 11.99 -0.58 -31.06
CA SER A 77 12.95 -0.01 -32.02
C SER A 77 13.82 -1.06 -32.73
N VAL A 78 14.15 -2.18 -32.06
CA VAL A 78 14.95 -3.26 -32.66
C VAL A 78 14.18 -4.05 -33.73
N PHE A 79 12.85 -4.08 -33.63
CA PHE A 79 11.99 -4.69 -34.65
C PHE A 79 11.64 -3.74 -35.81
N GLY A 80 11.90 -2.43 -35.66
CA GLY A 80 11.64 -1.41 -36.66
C GLY A 80 12.92 -0.99 -37.37
N THR A 81 13.24 -1.60 -38.51
CA THR A 81 14.21 -1.02 -39.44
C THR A 81 13.79 0.41 -39.78
N ASN A 82 14.61 1.38 -39.40
CA ASN A 82 14.59 2.78 -39.86
C ASN A 82 13.24 3.50 -39.76
N SER A 83 12.80 3.86 -38.56
CA SER A 83 12.30 5.22 -38.31
C SER A 83 11.98 5.43 -36.85
N ILE A 84 12.69 6.39 -36.24
CA ILE A 84 12.25 7.07 -35.04
C ILE A 84 11.00 7.85 -35.43
N ARG A 85 9.83 7.22 -35.34
CA ARG A 85 8.55 7.93 -35.42
C ARG A 85 8.12 8.29 -34.01
N LEU A 86 8.34 9.56 -33.69
CA LEU A 86 7.70 10.27 -32.60
C LEU A 86 6.20 9.99 -32.58
N LEU A 87 5.69 9.92 -31.36
CA LEU A 87 4.29 9.82 -30.95
C LEU A 87 3.28 10.38 -31.96
N SER A 88 2.14 9.69 -32.05
CA SER A 88 0.92 10.04 -32.79
C SER A 88 0.95 9.77 -34.30
N GLN A 89 0.58 8.56 -34.70
CA GLN A 89 -0.24 8.37 -35.89
C GLN A 89 -0.85 6.96 -35.85
N GLU A 90 -2.12 6.90 -35.50
CA GLU A 90 -3.14 6.00 -36.05
C GLU A 90 -2.67 5.10 -37.20
N TYR A 91 -2.67 3.77 -37.00
CA TYR A 91 -3.09 2.87 -38.08
C TYR A 91 -3.41 1.44 -37.64
N ASP A 92 -4.61 1.03 -38.05
CA ASP A 92 -5.13 -0.27 -38.47
C ASP A 92 -4.32 -1.56 -38.28
N ASN A 93 -5.01 -2.50 -37.63
CA ASN A 93 -5.33 -3.87 -38.06
C ASN A 93 -4.22 -4.74 -38.67
N ASN A 94 -3.91 -5.81 -37.92
CA ASN A 94 -3.41 -7.12 -38.38
C ASN A 94 -1.91 -7.32 -38.64
N LEU A 95 -1.02 -6.58 -37.98
CA LEU A 95 0.35 -7.07 -37.75
C LEU A 95 0.80 -6.65 -36.35
N GLY A 96 1.01 -7.62 -35.46
CA GLY A 96 1.26 -7.43 -34.04
C GLY A 96 2.58 -6.73 -33.74
N ILE A 97 2.65 -5.42 -33.94
CA ILE A 97 3.69 -4.56 -33.37
C ILE A 97 3.29 -4.31 -31.92
N PRO A 98 4.14 -4.61 -30.92
CA PRO A 98 3.83 -4.29 -29.54
C PRO A 98 3.70 -2.78 -29.39
N SER A 99 2.48 -2.29 -29.17
CA SER A 99 2.23 -0.89 -28.88
C SER A 99 2.87 -0.53 -27.55
N VAL A 100 3.77 0.46 -27.54
CA VAL A 100 4.35 0.98 -26.30
C VAL A 100 3.21 1.54 -25.44
N VAL A 101 3.08 1.02 -24.23
CA VAL A 101 2.07 1.47 -23.26
C VAL A 101 2.70 2.42 -22.25
N ASN A 102 2.00 3.50 -21.93
CA ASN A 102 2.50 4.54 -21.02
C ASN A 102 2.32 4.16 -19.54
N VAL A 103 1.29 3.36 -19.23
CA VAL A 103 0.96 2.91 -17.87
C VAL A 103 0.58 1.44 -17.84
N PRO A 104 0.73 0.77 -16.68
CA PRO A 104 0.26 -0.59 -16.53
C PRO A 104 -1.27 -0.69 -16.48
N VAL A 105 -1.79 -1.88 -16.78
CA VAL A 105 -3.24 -2.15 -16.80
C VAL A 105 -3.87 -1.92 -15.41
N SER A 106 -3.11 -2.17 -14.35
CA SER A 106 -3.51 -1.98 -12.95
C SER A 106 -3.88 -0.53 -12.60
N CYS A 107 -3.35 0.46 -13.32
CA CYS A 107 -3.70 1.87 -13.20
C CYS A 107 -5.07 2.23 -13.81
N CYS A 108 -5.64 1.36 -14.63
CA CYS A 108 -6.87 1.63 -15.35
C CYS A 108 -8.11 1.41 -14.48
N VAL A 109 -9.17 2.16 -14.77
CA VAL A 109 -10.45 2.05 -14.06
C VAL A 109 -11.09 0.70 -14.38
N TYR A 110 -11.07 -0.18 -13.39
CA TYR A 110 -11.73 -1.49 -13.43
C TYR A 110 -13.12 -1.40 -12.79
N SER A 111 -14.15 -1.78 -13.55
CA SER A 111 -15.51 -1.84 -13.02
C SER A 111 -15.80 -3.24 -12.47
N LEU A 112 -16.13 -3.29 -11.18
CA LEU A 112 -16.49 -4.53 -10.49
C LEU A 112 -17.84 -5.10 -10.95
N GLU A 113 -18.73 -4.26 -11.48
CA GLU A 113 -20.07 -4.67 -11.93
C GLU A 113 -20.02 -5.49 -13.22
N ILE A 114 -19.27 -5.00 -14.20
CA ILE A 114 -19.12 -5.66 -15.51
C ILE A 114 -17.89 -6.59 -15.58
N LYS A 115 -17.09 -6.65 -14.50
CA LYS A 115 -15.81 -7.39 -14.41
C LYS A 115 -14.82 -7.09 -15.55
N GLU A 116 -14.93 -5.90 -16.13
CA GLU A 116 -14.13 -5.46 -17.25
C GLU A 116 -13.58 -4.06 -17.00
N PHE A 117 -12.49 -3.76 -17.71
CA PHE A 117 -11.97 -2.41 -17.77
C PHE A 117 -12.79 -1.63 -18.79
N SER A 118 -13.15 -0.40 -18.44
CA SER A 118 -13.97 0.46 -19.32
C SER A 118 -13.35 0.63 -20.70
N ASN A 119 -12.07 0.98 -20.78
CA ASN A 119 -11.30 1.00 -22.03
C ASN A 119 -9.80 0.87 -21.76
N ARG A 120 -9.26 -0.36 -21.89
CA ARG A 120 -7.85 -0.66 -21.59
C ARG A 120 -6.90 0.12 -22.49
N THR A 121 -7.14 0.08 -23.80
CA THR A 121 -6.25 0.69 -24.79
C THR A 121 -6.21 2.21 -24.63
N ALA A 122 -7.36 2.84 -24.46
CA ALA A 122 -7.44 4.29 -24.24
C ALA A 122 -6.78 4.70 -22.91
N CYS A 123 -6.91 3.90 -21.85
CA CYS A 123 -6.22 4.13 -20.60
C CYS A 123 -4.69 4.07 -20.77
N GLN A 124 -4.18 3.00 -21.38
CA GLN A 124 -2.74 2.70 -21.41
C GLN A 124 -1.95 3.55 -22.40
N ILE A 125 -2.56 3.95 -23.51
CA ILE A 125 -1.89 4.71 -24.60
C ILE A 125 -2.29 6.19 -24.57
N GLY A 126 -3.41 6.53 -23.93
CA GLY A 126 -3.93 7.89 -23.84
C GLY A 126 -3.08 8.83 -22.98
N SER A 127 -3.68 9.99 -22.68
CA SER A 127 -3.02 10.99 -21.83
C SER A 127 -2.75 10.47 -20.42
N LEU A 128 -1.61 10.86 -19.85
CA LEU A 128 -1.20 10.49 -18.49
C LEU A 128 -1.83 11.39 -17.41
N LYS A 129 -2.56 12.42 -17.82
CA LYS A 129 -3.31 13.25 -16.89
C LYS A 129 -4.74 12.72 -16.81
N SER A 130 -5.21 12.42 -15.60
CA SER A 130 -6.55 11.84 -15.38
C SER A 130 -7.69 12.77 -15.85
N ASN A 131 -7.48 14.08 -15.84
CA ASN A 131 -8.46 15.04 -16.36
C ASN A 131 -8.69 14.93 -17.89
N LEU A 132 -7.71 14.41 -18.63
CA LEU A 132 -7.77 14.18 -20.08
C LEU A 132 -8.05 12.71 -20.42
N ASN A 133 -7.83 11.80 -19.48
CA ASN A 133 -8.02 10.37 -19.63
C ASN A 133 -8.93 9.83 -18.51
N PRO A 134 -10.25 9.75 -18.75
CA PRO A 134 -11.21 9.33 -17.72
C PRO A 134 -11.08 7.84 -17.35
N TYR A 135 -10.31 7.07 -18.13
CA TYR A 135 -10.09 5.65 -17.91
C TYR A 135 -8.88 5.38 -16.98
N LEU A 136 -8.19 6.44 -16.54
CA LEU A 136 -7.03 6.38 -15.66
C LEU A 136 -7.42 6.81 -14.24
N ASN A 137 -7.00 6.06 -13.23
CA ASN A 137 -7.25 6.43 -11.83
C ASN A 137 -6.54 7.76 -11.49
N PRO A 138 -7.25 8.75 -10.93
CA PRO A 138 -6.67 10.07 -10.63
C PRO A 138 -5.76 10.08 -9.40
N HIS A 139 -6.02 9.17 -8.46
CA HIS A 139 -5.40 9.21 -7.13
C HIS A 139 -4.04 8.50 -7.12
N GLY A 140 -3.06 9.11 -6.45
CA GLY A 140 -1.77 8.53 -6.17
C GLY A 140 -1.86 7.48 -5.07
N CYS A 141 -1.17 6.36 -5.24
CA CYS A 141 -1.27 5.27 -4.27
C CYS A 141 -0.71 5.65 -2.89
N ALA A 142 0.33 6.48 -2.83
CA ALA A 142 0.83 6.96 -1.54
C ALA A 142 -0.22 7.82 -0.84
N ASN A 143 -0.89 8.72 -1.57
CA ASN A 143 -1.93 9.59 -1.01
C ASN A 143 -3.11 8.78 -0.45
N VAL A 144 -3.57 7.75 -1.17
CA VAL A 144 -4.64 6.87 -0.70
C VAL A 144 -4.20 6.08 0.54
N ILE A 145 -2.99 5.52 0.55
CA ILE A 145 -2.47 4.78 1.71
C ILE A 145 -2.35 5.70 2.92
N ILE A 146 -1.83 6.91 2.74
CA ILE A 146 -1.71 7.91 3.80
C ILE A 146 -3.10 8.24 4.36
N ALA A 147 -4.08 8.50 3.49
CA ALA A 147 -5.45 8.81 3.90
C ALA A 147 -6.08 7.65 4.71
N LEU A 148 -5.91 6.41 4.24
CA LEU A 148 -6.35 5.22 4.98
C LEU A 148 -5.65 5.10 6.33
N LEU A 149 -4.34 5.35 6.36
CA LEU A 149 -3.58 5.34 7.60
C LEU A 149 -4.12 6.40 8.56
N TYR A 150 -4.39 7.64 8.13
CA TYR A 150 -5.05 8.65 8.97
C TYR A 150 -6.42 8.18 9.49
N GLN A 151 -7.23 7.56 8.64
CA GLN A 151 -8.59 7.12 8.98
C GLN A 151 -8.60 6.00 10.04
N TYR A 152 -7.73 5.01 9.91
CA TYR A 152 -7.70 3.84 10.80
C TYR A 152 -6.73 3.99 11.98
N PHE A 153 -5.85 4.99 11.99
CA PHE A 153 -4.90 5.18 13.07
C PHE A 153 -5.55 5.52 14.41
N ILE A 154 -6.55 6.40 14.41
CA ILE A 154 -7.29 6.79 15.61
C ILE A 154 -7.99 5.58 16.27
N PRO A 155 -8.84 4.80 15.56
CA PRO A 155 -9.48 3.63 16.17
C PRO A 155 -8.46 2.57 16.61
N LEU A 156 -7.35 2.41 15.89
CA LEU A 156 -6.29 1.47 16.28
C LEU A 156 -5.65 1.87 17.61
N ILE A 157 -5.33 3.15 17.82
CA ILE A 157 -4.82 3.65 19.11
C ILE A 157 -5.83 3.39 20.23
N ILE A 158 -7.10 3.70 20.00
CA ILE A 158 -8.16 3.47 21.00
C ILE A 158 -8.22 1.99 21.40
N MET A 159 -8.19 1.07 20.42
CA MET A 159 -8.19 -0.37 20.67
C MET A 159 -6.96 -0.83 21.48
N VAL A 160 -5.78 -0.29 21.18
CA VAL A 160 -4.55 -0.58 21.92
C VAL A 160 -4.63 -0.11 23.37
N VAL A 161 -5.20 1.09 23.61
CA VAL A 161 -5.40 1.62 24.96
C VAL A 161 -6.39 0.76 25.75
N ILE A 162 -7.50 0.36 25.13
CA ILE A 162 -8.49 -0.54 25.76
C ILE A 162 -7.85 -1.88 26.14
N LEU A 163 -7.09 -2.49 25.23
CA LEU A 163 -6.35 -3.73 25.50
C LEU A 163 -5.36 -3.57 26.66
N ALA A 164 -4.66 -2.44 26.74
CA ALA A 164 -3.75 -2.15 27.85
C ALA A 164 -4.49 -2.06 29.20
N VAL A 165 -5.64 -1.40 29.25
CA VAL A 165 -6.48 -1.31 30.45
C VAL A 165 -7.00 -2.69 30.87
N LEU A 166 -7.48 -3.51 29.93
CA LEU A 166 -7.94 -4.86 30.20
C LEU A 166 -6.81 -5.77 30.74
N MET A 167 -5.61 -5.67 30.17
CA MET A 167 -4.44 -6.40 30.68
C MET A 167 -4.09 -5.98 32.11
N MET A 168 -4.11 -4.68 32.41
CA MET A 168 -3.86 -4.17 33.77
C MET A 168 -4.92 -4.64 34.77
N ALA A 169 -6.20 -4.59 34.40
CA ALA A 169 -7.29 -5.10 35.23
C ALA A 169 -7.16 -6.60 35.50
N GLY A 170 -6.82 -7.38 34.46
CA GLY A 170 -6.56 -8.81 34.59
C GLY A 170 -5.39 -9.14 35.52
N LEU A 171 -4.30 -8.37 35.44
CA LEU A 171 -3.16 -8.53 36.36
C LEU A 171 -3.53 -8.21 37.81
N ILE A 172 -4.29 -7.13 38.05
CA ILE A 172 -4.75 -6.76 39.40
C ILE A 172 -5.65 -7.85 39.98
N LEU A 173 -6.65 -8.31 39.21
CA LEU A 173 -7.54 -9.39 39.65
C LEU A 173 -6.78 -10.70 39.89
N GLY A 174 -5.81 -11.04 39.03
CA GLY A 174 -4.95 -12.20 39.23
C GLY A 174 -4.13 -12.13 40.52
N LEU A 175 -3.56 -10.97 40.84
CA LEU A 175 -2.84 -10.74 42.10
C LEU A 175 -3.76 -10.81 43.31
N LEU A 176 -4.98 -10.28 43.22
CA LEU A 176 -5.97 -10.36 44.29
C LEU A 176 -6.39 -11.81 44.56
N LEU A 177 -6.61 -12.62 43.51
CA LEU A 177 -6.93 -14.04 43.66
C LEU A 177 -5.78 -14.83 44.28
N LEU A 178 -4.54 -14.63 43.80
CA LEU A 178 -3.35 -15.27 44.40
C LEU A 178 -3.21 -14.95 45.89
N ARG A 179 -3.48 -13.70 46.28
CA ARG A 179 -3.44 -13.30 47.68
C ARG A 179 -4.57 -13.91 48.51
N SER A 180 -5.76 -14.08 47.93
CA SER A 180 -6.88 -14.75 48.58
C SER A 180 -6.53 -16.21 48.91
N PHE A 181 -6.04 -16.97 47.92
CA PHE A 181 -5.65 -18.36 48.14
C PHE A 181 -4.49 -18.51 49.14
N SER A 182 -3.55 -17.55 49.19
CA SER A 182 -2.46 -17.60 50.17
C SER A 182 -2.88 -17.29 51.61
N MET A 183 -4.06 -16.72 51.86
CA MET A 183 -4.55 -16.45 53.21
C MET A 183 -5.33 -17.62 53.82
N ASP A 184 -5.92 -18.49 53.00
CA ASP A 184 -6.69 -19.64 53.49
C ASP A 184 -5.79 -20.81 54.00
N ASP A 185 -4.48 -20.76 53.74
CA ASP A 185 -3.50 -21.76 54.18
C ASP A 185 -2.84 -21.48 55.55
N TYR A 186 -3.32 -20.49 56.32
CA TYR A 186 -2.91 -20.35 57.72
C TYR A 186 -3.77 -21.28 58.59
N PRO A 187 -3.24 -22.40 59.13
CA PRO A 187 -3.98 -23.16 60.13
C PRO A 187 -4.20 -22.25 61.35
N GLU A 188 -5.47 -22.10 61.74
CA GLU A 188 -5.85 -21.57 63.05
C GLU A 188 -5.04 -22.32 64.12
N ILE A 189 -4.04 -21.65 64.69
CA ILE A 189 -3.32 -22.14 65.86
C ILE A 189 -4.35 -22.09 66.98
N ASN A 190 -4.99 -23.24 67.21
CA ASN A 190 -5.97 -23.45 68.27
C ASN A 190 -5.35 -23.02 69.61
N LEU A 191 -5.93 -21.96 70.15
CA LEU A 191 -5.71 -21.44 71.49
C LEU A 191 -6.50 -22.32 72.47
N ARG A 192 -5.99 -23.51 72.77
CA ARG A 192 -6.40 -24.46 73.84
C ARG A 192 -5.44 -25.64 73.66
N GLU A 193 -4.67 -26.10 74.64
CA GLU A 193 -5.05 -26.50 75.98
C GLU A 193 -3.71 -26.92 76.62
N ASN A 194 -3.28 -26.32 77.73
CA ASN A 194 -2.27 -26.92 78.60
C ASN A 194 -2.71 -26.62 80.03
N VAL A 195 -3.43 -27.61 80.57
CA VAL A 195 -3.59 -27.89 82.00
C VAL A 195 -2.23 -28.18 82.61
#